data_AF-A0A1Q7UJ33-F1
#
_entry.id   AF-A0A1Q7UJ33-F1
#
_cell.length_a   1.000
_cell.length_b   1.000
_cell.length_c   1.000
_cell.angle_alpha   90.00
_cell.angle_beta   90.00
_cell.angle_gamma   90.00
#
_symmetry.space_group_name_H-M   'P 1'
#
loop_
_entity.id
_entity.type
_entity.pdbx_description
1 polymer ?
#
loop_
_entity_poly.entity_id
_entity_poly.type
_entity_poly.pdbx_seq_one_letter_code
_entity_poly.pdbx_strand_id
1 'polypeptide(L)'
;MLADPIAVVLAVREGEPSLVDGSDLRVLRVAGLARGEATQLLAAHQVTGDVADRLYATTAGNPLALLELAAQADRVAELPTGGPVPISTSISAAFRRRYDELPEDTRRLLLLAAAGTSDDLAVLSRAAASLGLDLAALDAAVEHELVSVEGGRVDFRHPLARSAVYAEAGAGERRDVHAALAAALPDRDVDRRAMRPVCRRQSRSEPG
;
A
#
# COMPACT_ATOMS: atom_id res chain seq x y z
N MET A 1 46.80 9.70 30.21
CA MET A 1 45.74 9.02 29.43
C MET A 1 45.62 9.75 28.11
N LEU A 2 46.05 9.11 27.02
CA LEU A 2 45.74 9.60 25.66
C LEU A 2 44.38 9.01 25.30
N ALA A 3 43.41 9.86 24.98
CA ALA A 3 42.10 9.42 24.48
C ALA A 3 42.19 9.23 22.96
N ASP A 4 41.77 8.07 22.46
CA ASP A 4 41.70 7.82 21.03
C ASP A 4 40.52 8.58 20.41
N PRO A 5 40.69 9.17 19.21
CA PRO A 5 39.61 9.83 18.49
C PRO A 5 38.60 8.78 18.01
N ILE A 6 37.33 8.94 18.38
CA ILE A 6 36.21 8.09 17.94
C ILE A 6 35.35 8.88 16.96
N ALA A 7 35.02 8.26 15.82
CA ALA A 7 33.97 8.73 14.92
C ALA A 7 32.71 7.88 15.10
N VAL A 8 31.53 8.52 15.13
CA VAL A 8 30.24 7.85 15.30
C VAL A 8 29.33 8.19 14.13
N VAL A 9 28.67 7.17 13.56
CA VAL A 9 27.59 7.34 12.57
C VAL A 9 26.30 6.87 13.22
N LEU A 10 25.27 7.72 13.16
CA LEU A 10 23.96 7.47 13.77
C LEU A 10 22.91 7.41 12.67
N ALA A 11 21.94 6.51 12.82
CA ALA A 11 20.79 6.39 11.94
C ALA A 11 19.51 6.58 12.76
N VAL A 12 18.64 7.49 12.31
CA VAL A 12 17.40 7.87 12.98
C VAL A 12 16.25 7.85 11.99
N ARG A 13 15.02 7.64 12.47
CA ARG A 13 13.82 7.69 11.64
C ARG A 13 13.29 9.11 11.58
N GLU A 14 12.89 9.56 10.40
CA GLU A 14 12.28 10.88 10.22
C GLU A 14 10.90 10.93 10.89
N GLY A 15 10.66 11.97 11.68
CA GLY A 15 9.40 12.17 12.42
C GLY A 15 9.28 11.38 13.73
N GLU A 16 10.30 10.60 14.12
CA GLU A 16 10.37 10.00 15.45
C GLU A 16 11.33 10.80 16.36
N PRO A 17 11.02 10.99 17.65
CA PRO A 17 11.91 11.68 18.57
C PRO A 17 13.26 10.97 18.68
N SER A 18 14.35 11.73 18.64
CA SER A 18 15.70 11.19 18.70
C SER A 18 16.60 11.96 19.67
N LEU A 19 17.60 11.27 20.21
CA LEU A 19 18.60 11.84 21.13
C LEU A 19 19.50 12.89 20.48
N VAL A 20 19.48 13.01 19.15
CA VAL A 20 20.28 13.97 18.38
C VAL A 20 19.46 15.12 17.81
N ASP A 21 18.19 15.24 18.19
CA ASP A 21 17.34 16.34 17.76
C ASP A 21 17.92 17.68 18.26
N GLY A 22 18.11 18.64 17.34
CA GLY A 22 18.71 19.94 17.63
C GLY A 22 20.25 19.97 17.70
N SER A 23 20.93 18.86 17.38
CA SER A 23 22.39 18.85 17.21
C SER A 23 22.83 19.53 15.90
N ASP A 24 24.08 19.97 15.84
CA ASP A 24 24.74 20.57 14.67
C ASP A 24 25.42 19.52 13.76
N LEU A 25 25.04 18.25 13.89
CA LEU A 25 25.60 17.15 13.13
C LEU A 25 25.27 17.26 11.64
N ARG A 26 26.20 16.84 10.79
CA ARG A 26 25.95 16.74 9.34
C ARG A 26 24.93 15.64 9.07
N VAL A 27 23.79 16.02 8.52
CA VAL A 27 22.70 15.08 8.18
C VAL A 27 22.81 14.65 6.72
N LEU A 28 22.73 13.34 6.49
CA LEU A 28 22.53 12.76 5.16
C LEU A 28 21.14 12.13 5.13
N ARG A 29 20.26 12.65 4.27
CA ARG A 29 18.92 12.07 4.06
C ARG A 29 19.03 10.84 3.19
N VAL A 30 18.56 9.70 3.70
CA VAL A 30 18.50 8.44 2.95
C VAL A 30 17.09 8.32 2.38
N ALA A 31 16.95 8.58 1.09
CA ALA A 31 15.70 8.37 0.35
C ALA A 31 15.57 6.90 -0.10
N GLY A 32 14.39 6.54 -0.62
CA GLY A 32 14.23 5.30 -1.38
C GLY A 32 15.14 5.27 -2.61
N LEU A 33 15.44 4.06 -3.10
CA LEU A 33 16.24 3.86 -4.31
C LEU A 33 15.60 4.54 -5.50
N ALA A 34 16.42 5.15 -6.36
CA ALA A 34 15.96 5.60 -7.65
C ALA A 34 15.53 4.41 -8.50
N ARG A 35 14.67 4.63 -9.51
CA ARG A 35 14.15 3.55 -10.37
C ARG A 35 15.26 2.67 -10.94
N GLY A 36 16.34 3.26 -11.43
CA GLY A 36 17.47 2.50 -11.98
C GLY A 36 18.16 1.58 -10.96
N GLU A 37 18.37 2.07 -9.74
CA GLU A 37 18.98 1.30 -8.64
C GLU A 37 18.03 0.19 -8.16
N ALA A 38 16.74 0.49 -8.06
CA ALA A 38 15.70 -0.50 -7.74
C ALA A 38 15.62 -1.60 -8.80
N THR A 39 15.67 -1.27 -10.09
CA THR A 39 15.70 -2.25 -11.18
C THR A 39 16.94 -3.13 -11.11
N GLN A 40 18.12 -2.57 -10.81
CA GLN A 40 19.35 -3.34 -10.62
C GLN A 40 19.24 -4.31 -9.43
N LEU A 41 18.71 -3.83 -8.30
CA LEU A 41 18.46 -4.66 -7.12
C LEU A 41 17.50 -5.82 -7.44
N LEU A 42 16.37 -5.53 -8.09
CA LEU A 42 15.38 -6.54 -8.46
C LEU A 42 15.91 -7.55 -9.47
N ALA A 43 16.74 -7.12 -10.42
CA ALA A 43 17.37 -8.01 -11.39
C ALA A 43 18.29 -9.03 -10.72
N ALA A 44 19.00 -8.65 -9.65
CA ALA A 44 19.80 -9.59 -8.85
C ALA A 44 18.96 -10.68 -8.18
N HIS A 45 17.65 -10.43 -8.01
CA HIS A 45 16.64 -11.37 -7.51
C HIS A 45 15.78 -11.98 -8.63
N GLN A 46 16.23 -11.92 -9.88
CA GLN A 46 15.54 -12.47 -11.06
C GLN A 46 14.16 -11.83 -11.35
N VAL A 47 13.87 -10.66 -10.79
CA VAL A 47 12.65 -9.90 -11.05
C VAL A 47 12.93 -8.83 -12.09
N THR A 48 12.25 -8.90 -13.23
CA THR A 48 12.45 -7.99 -14.37
C THR A 48 11.12 -7.61 -15.03
N GLY A 49 11.17 -6.65 -15.96
CA GLY A 49 10.00 -6.24 -16.76
C GLY A 49 8.89 -5.60 -15.93
N ASP A 50 7.64 -5.84 -16.33
CA ASP A 50 6.44 -5.21 -15.75
C ASP A 50 6.30 -5.48 -14.25
N VAL A 51 6.72 -6.65 -13.79
CA VAL A 51 6.70 -7.00 -12.37
C VAL A 51 7.65 -6.08 -11.60
N ALA A 52 8.86 -5.83 -12.11
CA ALA A 52 9.82 -4.95 -11.46
C ALA A 52 9.32 -3.50 -11.38
N ASP A 53 8.71 -3.01 -12.45
CA ASP A 53 8.09 -1.68 -12.48
C ASP A 53 6.93 -1.56 -11.49
N ARG A 54 6.11 -2.61 -11.38
CA ARG A 54 5.03 -2.68 -10.40
C ARG A 54 5.56 -2.70 -8.97
N LEU A 55 6.62 -3.46 -8.69
CA LEU A 55 7.25 -3.48 -7.37
C LEU A 55 7.83 -2.12 -7.02
N TYR A 56 8.49 -1.45 -7.96
CA TYR A 56 8.98 -0.10 -7.76
C TYR A 56 7.85 0.90 -7.44
N ALA A 57 6.78 0.90 -8.24
CA ALA A 57 5.63 1.79 -8.02
C ALA A 57 4.95 1.53 -6.67
N THR A 58 4.87 0.27 -6.23
CA THR A 58 4.24 -0.10 -4.96
C THR A 58 5.11 0.24 -3.75
N THR A 59 6.42 0.20 -3.90
CA THR A 59 7.37 0.40 -2.79
C THR A 59 7.97 1.80 -2.74
N ALA A 60 7.78 2.60 -3.79
CA ALA A 60 8.44 3.88 -4.00
C ALA A 60 9.97 3.79 -3.81
N GLY A 61 10.58 2.70 -4.27
CA GLY A 61 12.02 2.48 -4.17
C GLY A 61 12.51 2.02 -2.79
N ASN A 62 11.62 1.68 -1.86
CA ASN A 62 12.04 1.21 -0.54
C ASN A 62 12.81 -0.13 -0.65
N PRO A 63 14.12 -0.19 -0.32
CA PRO A 63 14.93 -1.39 -0.53
C PRO A 63 14.40 -2.62 0.20
N LEU A 64 13.94 -2.47 1.46
CA LEU A 64 13.42 -3.59 2.25
C LEU A 64 12.15 -4.14 1.61
N ALA A 65 11.22 -3.27 1.23
CA ALA A 65 9.97 -3.68 0.61
C ALA A 65 10.18 -4.32 -0.77
N LEU A 66 11.16 -3.83 -1.56
CA LEU A 66 11.54 -4.43 -2.83
C LEU A 66 12.03 -5.88 -2.64
N LEU A 67 12.89 -6.11 -1.64
CA LEU A 67 13.42 -7.44 -1.33
C LEU A 67 12.34 -8.41 -0.83
N GLU A 68 11.45 -7.96 0.05
CA GLU A 68 10.35 -8.79 0.56
C GLU A 68 9.38 -9.18 -0.55
N LEU A 69 9.09 -8.26 -1.48
CA LEU A 69 8.23 -8.52 -2.63
C LEU A 69 8.89 -9.34 -3.71
N ALA A 70 10.20 -9.21 -3.91
CA ALA A 70 10.94 -10.01 -4.88
C ALA A 70 10.81 -11.51 -4.57
N ALA A 71 10.80 -11.88 -3.29
CA ALA A 71 10.55 -13.25 -2.84
C ALA A 71 9.13 -13.77 -3.16
N GLN A 72 8.20 -12.90 -3.53
CA GLN A 72 6.81 -13.21 -3.85
C GLN A 72 6.43 -12.77 -5.27
N ALA A 73 7.41 -12.55 -6.15
CA ALA A 73 7.21 -11.97 -7.48
C ALA A 73 6.17 -12.71 -8.32
N ASP A 74 6.13 -14.05 -8.26
CA ASP A 74 5.15 -14.87 -8.98
C ASP A 74 3.71 -14.52 -8.58
N ARG A 75 3.46 -14.38 -7.27
CA ARG A 75 2.13 -13.98 -6.76
C ARG A 75 1.77 -12.57 -7.20
N VAL A 76 2.75 -11.67 -7.24
CA VAL A 76 2.52 -10.29 -7.71
C VAL A 76 2.22 -10.25 -9.21
N ALA A 77 2.83 -11.13 -10.00
CA ALA A 77 2.55 -11.28 -11.41
C ALA A 77 1.12 -11.79 -11.67
N GLU A 78 0.58 -12.63 -10.79
CA GLU A 78 -0.80 -13.15 -10.87
C GLU A 78 -1.87 -12.11 -10.49
N LEU A 79 -1.50 -11.05 -9.75
CA LEU A 79 -2.46 -10.02 -9.33
C LEU A 79 -2.89 -9.14 -10.52
N PRO A 80 -4.15 -8.68 -10.58
CA PRO A 80 -4.60 -7.74 -11.61
C PRO A 80 -3.74 -6.49 -11.68
N THR A 81 -3.44 -6.01 -12.89
CA THR A 81 -2.66 -4.80 -13.13
C THR A 81 -3.32 -3.59 -12.46
N GLY A 82 -2.55 -2.80 -11.70
CA GLY A 82 -3.07 -1.64 -10.95
C GLY A 82 -3.81 -1.98 -9.65
N GLY A 83 -3.96 -3.27 -9.31
CA GLY A 83 -4.50 -3.69 -8.01
C GLY A 83 -3.46 -3.54 -6.89
N PRO A 84 -3.91 -3.26 -5.64
CA PRO A 84 -3.02 -3.14 -4.49
C PRO A 84 -2.29 -4.45 -4.24
N VAL A 85 -0.98 -4.36 -4.01
CA VAL A 85 -0.16 -5.53 -3.64
C VAL A 85 -0.07 -5.57 -2.10
N PRO A 86 -0.52 -6.65 -1.44
CA PRO A 86 -0.44 -6.77 0.01
C PRO A 86 1.03 -6.93 0.44
N ILE A 87 1.49 -6.08 1.35
CA ILE A 87 2.87 -6.06 1.84
C ILE A 87 2.89 -5.85 3.35
N SER A 88 3.55 -6.76 4.08
CA SER A 88 3.73 -6.67 5.54
C SER A 88 5.19 -6.44 5.91
N THR A 89 5.76 -5.29 5.51
CA THR A 89 7.12 -4.90 5.89
C THR A 89 7.18 -4.26 7.27
N SER A 90 8.38 -4.08 7.82
CA SER A 90 8.58 -3.24 9.02
C SER A 90 8.15 -1.77 8.82
N ILE A 91 8.16 -1.27 7.57
CA ILE A 91 7.63 0.06 7.23
C ILE A 91 6.10 0.04 7.21
N SER A 92 5.49 -1.04 6.70
CA SER A 92 4.05 -1.27 6.85
C SER A 92 3.63 -1.28 8.32
N ALA A 93 4.49 -1.73 9.25
CA ALA A 93 4.20 -1.70 10.68
C ALA A 93 4.11 -0.29 11.29
N ALA A 94 4.81 0.71 10.72
CA ALA A 94 4.67 2.11 11.15
C ALA A 94 3.34 2.69 10.67
N PHE A 95 2.97 2.44 9.41
CA PHE A 95 1.65 2.81 8.87
C PHE A 95 0.51 2.06 9.57
N ARG A 96 0.73 0.80 9.94
CA ARG A 96 -0.22 -0.01 10.69
C ARG A 96 -0.51 0.57 12.06
N ARG A 97 0.51 1.04 12.79
CA ARG A 97 0.28 1.71 14.08
C ARG A 97 -0.64 2.92 13.95
N ARG A 98 -0.38 3.77 12.94
CA ARG A 98 -1.27 4.91 12.65
C ARG A 98 -2.67 4.46 12.22
N TYR A 99 -2.77 3.37 11.46
CA TYR A 99 -4.05 2.78 11.05
C TYR A 99 -4.84 2.21 12.23
N ASP A 100 -4.18 1.52 13.16
CA ASP A 100 -4.80 0.90 14.34
C ASP A 100 -5.38 1.94 15.32
N GLU A 101 -4.84 3.15 15.32
CA GLU A 101 -5.31 4.29 16.11
C GLU A 101 -6.58 4.94 15.54
N LEU A 102 -6.99 4.59 14.31
CA LEU A 102 -8.12 5.23 13.63
C LEU A 102 -9.48 4.63 14.05
N PRO A 103 -10.54 5.45 14.03
CA PRO A 103 -11.91 4.98 14.15
C PRO A 103 -12.23 3.89 13.12
N GLU A 104 -13.14 2.98 13.46
CA GLU A 104 -13.53 1.86 12.58
C GLU A 104 -14.05 2.35 11.22
N ASP A 105 -14.90 3.39 11.20
CA ASP A 105 -15.45 3.95 9.96
C ASP A 105 -14.36 4.53 9.06
N THR A 106 -13.37 5.22 9.65
CA THR A 106 -12.20 5.73 8.93
C THR A 106 -11.39 4.58 8.32
N ARG A 107 -11.17 3.49 9.08
CA ARG A 107 -10.47 2.29 8.59
C ARG A 107 -11.20 1.64 7.42
N ARG A 108 -12.53 1.53 7.49
CA ARG A 108 -13.35 0.98 6.41
C ARG A 108 -13.35 1.85 5.15
N LEU A 109 -13.36 3.18 5.30
CA LEU A 109 -13.19 4.11 4.17
C LEU A 109 -11.80 4.05 3.55
N LEU A 110 -10.75 3.93 4.37
CA LEU A 110 -9.40 3.72 3.88
C LEU A 110 -9.27 2.42 3.11
N LEU A 111 -9.91 1.34 3.57
CA LEU A 111 -9.94 0.08 2.82
C LEU A 111 -10.65 0.24 1.47
N LEU A 112 -11.77 0.96 1.44
CA LEU A 112 -12.51 1.29 0.22
C LEU A 112 -11.63 2.06 -0.78
N ALA A 113 -10.91 3.08 -0.31
CA ALA A 113 -9.96 3.84 -1.11
C ALA A 113 -8.77 2.97 -1.57
N ALA A 114 -8.24 2.12 -0.70
CA ALA A 114 -7.09 1.26 -1.03
C ALA A 114 -7.43 0.23 -2.12
N ALA A 115 -8.66 -0.29 -2.12
CA ALA A 115 -9.15 -1.27 -3.07
C ALA A 115 -9.57 -0.67 -4.43
N GLY A 116 -9.93 0.61 -4.48
CA GLY A 116 -10.42 1.28 -5.68
C GLY A 116 -9.33 1.50 -6.73
N THR A 117 -9.56 1.14 -7.99
CA THR A 117 -8.61 1.39 -9.09
C THR A 117 -8.58 2.86 -9.54
N SER A 118 -9.53 3.67 -9.08
CA SER A 118 -9.63 5.11 -9.36
C SER A 118 -9.65 5.86 -8.04
N ASP A 119 -8.86 6.93 -7.94
CA ASP A 119 -8.82 7.80 -6.77
C ASP A 119 -9.98 8.82 -6.79
N ASP A 120 -10.99 8.64 -7.65
CA ASP A 120 -12.16 9.51 -7.80
C ASP A 120 -13.09 9.47 -6.58
N LEU A 121 -13.21 10.61 -5.90
CA LEU A 121 -14.04 10.80 -4.71
C LEU A 121 -15.53 10.54 -4.99
N ALA A 122 -16.01 10.76 -6.22
CA ALA A 122 -17.41 10.50 -6.56
C ALA A 122 -17.74 9.00 -6.58
N VAL A 123 -16.81 8.16 -7.05
CA VAL A 123 -16.94 6.69 -6.99
C VAL A 123 -16.84 6.23 -5.54
N LEU A 124 -15.88 6.77 -4.79
CA LEU A 124 -15.70 6.46 -3.38
C LEU A 124 -16.94 6.82 -2.56
N SER A 125 -17.53 7.99 -2.79
CA SER A 125 -18.76 8.46 -2.12
C SER A 125 -19.93 7.50 -2.32
N ARG A 126 -20.17 7.07 -3.56
CA ARG A 126 -21.26 6.12 -3.85
C ARG A 126 -21.02 4.75 -3.20
N ALA A 127 -19.79 4.27 -3.23
CA ALA A 127 -19.43 3.00 -2.60
C ALA A 127 -19.46 3.08 -1.06
N ALA A 128 -19.11 4.23 -0.48
CA ALA A 128 -19.20 4.47 0.96
C ALA A 128 -20.66 4.51 1.43
N ALA A 129 -21.53 5.21 0.69
CA ALA A 129 -22.95 5.31 0.99
C ALA A 129 -23.65 3.93 1.00
N SER A 130 -23.27 3.02 0.10
CA SER A 130 -23.84 1.66 0.09
C SER A 130 -23.41 0.79 1.27
N LEU A 131 -22.32 1.16 1.94
CA LEU A 131 -21.82 0.55 3.17
C LEU A 131 -22.26 1.30 4.44
N GLY A 132 -23.03 2.39 4.30
CA GLY A 132 -23.49 3.24 5.40
C GLY A 132 -22.40 4.12 6.00
N LEU A 133 -21.34 4.43 5.26
CA LEU A 133 -20.20 5.22 5.72
C LEU A 133 -20.31 6.68 5.27
N ASP A 134 -19.95 7.61 6.15
CA ASP A 134 -19.85 9.04 5.85
C ASP A 134 -18.41 9.42 5.50
N LEU A 135 -18.21 10.11 4.37
CA LEU A 135 -16.89 10.58 3.94
C LEU A 135 -16.22 11.54 4.93
N ALA A 136 -16.97 12.20 5.81
CA ALA A 136 -16.40 13.01 6.89
C ALA A 136 -15.42 12.22 7.78
N ALA A 137 -15.58 10.89 7.88
CA ALA A 137 -14.65 10.05 8.63
C ALA A 137 -13.25 9.94 7.97
N LEU A 138 -13.03 10.46 6.75
CA LEU A 138 -11.68 10.59 6.16
C LEU A 138 -10.83 11.68 6.84
N ASP A 139 -11.43 12.64 7.54
CA ASP A 139 -10.69 13.74 8.18
C ASP A 139 -9.62 13.21 9.14
N ALA A 140 -9.95 12.18 9.94
CA ALA A 140 -8.98 11.53 10.82
C ALA A 140 -7.82 10.88 10.03
N ALA A 141 -8.06 10.33 8.83
CA ALA A 141 -6.99 9.77 8.01
C ALA A 141 -6.09 10.85 7.40
N VAL A 142 -6.63 12.04 7.14
CA VAL A 142 -5.86 13.21 6.70
C VAL A 142 -5.01 13.75 7.85
N GLU A 143 -5.57 13.85 9.06
CA GLU A 143 -4.85 14.28 10.27
C GLU A 143 -3.67 13.35 10.61
N HIS A 144 -3.85 12.04 10.44
CA HIS A 144 -2.78 11.04 10.62
C HIS A 144 -1.82 10.93 9.40
N GLU A 145 -1.96 11.82 8.41
CA GLU A 145 -1.14 11.92 7.21
C GLU A 145 -1.09 10.64 6.35
N LEU A 146 -2.15 9.83 6.39
CA LEU A 146 -2.23 8.60 5.60
C LEU A 146 -2.72 8.89 4.18
N VAL A 147 -3.63 9.85 4.04
CA VAL A 147 -4.21 10.26 2.77
C VAL A 147 -4.25 11.78 2.64
N SER A 148 -4.39 12.27 1.41
CA SER A 148 -4.71 13.63 1.05
C SER A 148 -5.98 13.65 0.21
N VAL A 149 -6.86 14.62 0.47
CA VAL A 149 -8.08 14.82 -0.32
C VAL A 149 -7.95 16.14 -1.07
N GLU A 150 -7.66 16.07 -2.37
CA GLU A 150 -7.42 17.24 -3.22
C GLU A 150 -8.08 17.07 -4.59
N GLY A 151 -8.66 18.14 -5.14
CA GLY A 151 -9.19 18.14 -6.51
C GLY A 151 -10.28 17.09 -6.78
N GLY A 152 -11.04 16.69 -5.74
CA GLY A 152 -12.05 15.63 -5.85
C GLY A 152 -11.44 14.22 -5.93
N ARG A 153 -10.23 14.03 -5.42
CA ARG A 153 -9.54 12.75 -5.35
C ARG A 153 -9.05 12.42 -3.94
N VAL A 154 -8.91 11.14 -3.64
CA VAL A 154 -8.32 10.63 -2.39
C VAL A 154 -7.04 9.90 -2.74
N ASP A 155 -5.91 10.51 -2.43
CA ASP A 155 -4.58 9.96 -2.71
C ASP A 155 -3.92 9.48 -1.43
N PHE A 156 -3.29 8.31 -1.48
CA PHE A 156 -2.44 7.85 -0.38
C PHE A 156 -1.12 8.60 -0.43
N ARG A 157 -0.70 9.19 0.70
CA ARG A 157 0.60 9.89 0.78
C ARG A 157 1.78 8.97 0.47
N HIS A 158 1.62 7.67 0.70
CA HIS A 158 2.64 6.68 0.35
C HIS A 158 2.01 5.39 -0.19
N PRO A 159 2.51 4.82 -1.31
CA PRO A 159 2.05 3.53 -1.83
C PRO A 159 2.07 2.39 -0.79
N LEU A 160 3.09 2.35 0.08
CA LEU A 160 3.16 1.40 1.20
C LEU A 160 2.02 1.56 2.23
N ALA A 161 1.48 2.77 2.44
CA ALA A 161 0.34 2.96 3.33
C ALA A 161 -0.91 2.29 2.75
N ARG A 162 -1.14 2.45 1.44
CA ARG A 162 -2.20 1.78 0.70
C ARG A 162 -2.08 0.25 0.78
N SER A 163 -0.87 -0.28 0.59
CA SER A 163 -0.59 -1.71 0.73
C SER A 163 -0.81 -2.24 2.14
N ALA A 164 -0.44 -1.47 3.17
CA ALA A 164 -0.64 -1.85 4.57
C ALA A 164 -2.13 -1.92 4.91
N VAL A 165 -2.91 -0.88 4.58
CA VAL A 165 -4.37 -0.85 4.79
C VAL A 165 -5.04 -2.04 4.12
N TYR A 166 -4.70 -2.32 2.86
CA TYR A 166 -5.30 -3.45 2.15
C TYR A 166 -4.88 -4.81 2.73
N ALA A 167 -3.66 -4.93 3.27
CA ALA A 167 -3.16 -6.16 3.87
C ALA A 167 -3.83 -6.49 5.22
N GLU A 168 -4.17 -5.48 6.04
CA GLU A 168 -4.82 -5.68 7.34
C GLU A 168 -6.28 -6.15 7.23
N ALA A 169 -6.97 -5.78 6.15
CA ALA A 169 -8.37 -6.16 5.97
C ALA A 169 -8.55 -7.67 5.80
N GLY A 170 -9.55 -8.24 6.47
CA GLY A 170 -9.95 -9.62 6.33
C GLY A 170 -10.53 -9.93 4.95
N ALA A 171 -10.53 -11.21 4.57
CA ALA A 171 -11.06 -11.65 3.27
C ALA A 171 -12.57 -11.38 3.08
N GLY A 172 -13.34 -11.21 4.17
CA GLY A 172 -14.74 -10.77 4.12
C GLY A 172 -14.86 -9.31 3.72
N GLU A 173 -14.21 -8.43 4.50
CA GLU A 173 -14.23 -6.98 4.27
C GLU A 173 -13.74 -6.60 2.87
N ARG A 174 -12.67 -7.25 2.39
CA ARG A 174 -12.19 -7.05 1.02
C ARG A 174 -13.26 -7.38 -0.02
N ARG A 175 -14.02 -8.46 0.16
CA ARG A 175 -15.10 -8.85 -0.77
C ARG A 175 -16.23 -7.82 -0.75
N ASP A 176 -16.60 -7.33 0.43
CA ASP A 176 -17.68 -6.35 0.59
C ASP A 176 -17.31 -5.02 -0.05
N VAL A 177 -16.08 -4.55 0.18
CA VAL A 177 -15.52 -3.34 -0.44
C VAL A 177 -15.44 -3.47 -1.97
N HIS A 178 -14.95 -4.60 -2.49
CA HIS A 178 -14.93 -4.83 -3.94
C HIS A 178 -16.34 -4.88 -4.54
N ALA A 179 -17.32 -5.44 -3.83
CA ALA A 179 -18.71 -5.45 -4.26
C ALA A 179 -19.31 -4.02 -4.29
N ALA A 180 -19.05 -3.22 -3.25
CA ALA A 180 -19.48 -1.83 -3.18
C ALA A 180 -18.87 -0.97 -4.30
N LEU A 181 -17.57 -1.13 -4.56
CA LEU A 181 -16.87 -0.45 -5.65
C LEU A 181 -17.42 -0.85 -7.02
N ALA A 182 -17.65 -2.15 -7.25
CA ALA A 182 -18.21 -2.65 -8.50
C ALA A 182 -19.62 -2.12 -8.77
N ALA A 183 -20.42 -1.93 -7.72
CA ALA A 183 -21.77 -1.34 -7.81
C ALA A 183 -21.74 0.19 -8.05
N ALA A 184 -20.66 0.88 -7.66
CA ALA A 184 -20.52 2.33 -7.75
C ALA A 184 -19.95 2.83 -9.10
N LEU A 185 -19.39 1.95 -9.92
CA LEU A 185 -18.85 2.29 -11.24
C LEU A 185 -19.99 2.54 -12.24
N PRO A 186 -19.95 3.65 -13.02
CA PRO A 186 -20.97 3.94 -14.03
C PRO A 186 -20.93 2.93 -15.18
N ASP A 187 -22.09 2.71 -15.83
CA ASP A 187 -22.29 1.67 -16.86
C ASP A 187 -21.44 1.81 -18.15
N ARG A 188 -20.59 2.82 -18.24
CA ARG A 188 -19.64 3.05 -19.32
C ARG A 188 -18.30 2.32 -19.14
N ASP A 189 -18.10 1.66 -18.00
CA ASP A 189 -16.92 0.81 -17.70
C ASP A 189 -17.25 -0.70 -17.77
N VAL A 190 -18.20 -1.13 -18.61
CA VAL A 190 -18.64 -2.54 -18.72
C VAL A 190 -17.50 -3.50 -19.03
N ASP A 191 -16.41 -3.06 -19.67
CA ASP A 191 -15.21 -3.89 -19.87
C ASP A 191 -14.49 -4.27 -18.56
N ARG A 192 -14.66 -3.53 -17.47
CA ARG A 192 -14.09 -3.89 -16.15
C ARG A 192 -14.94 -4.90 -15.37
N ARG A 193 -16.18 -5.16 -15.77
CA ARG A 193 -17.06 -6.16 -15.12
C ARG A 193 -16.72 -7.62 -15.46
N ALA A 194 -15.82 -7.85 -16.43
CA ALA A 194 -15.54 -9.16 -16.99
C ALA A 194 -14.40 -9.96 -16.32
N MET A 195 -13.82 -9.53 -15.19
CA MET A 195 -12.84 -10.37 -14.46
C MET A 195 -13.48 -11.10 -13.28
N ARG A 196 -14.30 -12.11 -13.58
CA ARG A 196 -14.56 -13.27 -12.71
C ARG A 196 -14.63 -14.52 -13.57
N PRO A 197 -13.67 -15.42 -13.40
CA PRO A 197 -14.06 -16.75 -12.96
C PRO A 197 -13.34 -17.11 -11.66
N VAL A 198 -14.15 -17.39 -10.64
CA VAL A 198 -13.78 -18.30 -9.56
C VAL A 198 -13.32 -19.61 -10.20
N CYS A 199 -12.04 -19.95 -10.07
CA CYS A 199 -11.59 -21.32 -10.22
C CYS A 199 -12.22 -22.15 -9.09
N ARG A 200 -13.40 -22.74 -9.37
CA ARG A 200 -13.89 -23.87 -8.58
C ARG A 200 -12.92 -25.02 -8.80
N ARG A 201 -12.20 -25.38 -7.74
CA ARG A 201 -11.62 -26.72 -7.55
C ARG A 201 -12.70 -27.76 -7.88
N GLN A 202 -12.46 -28.61 -8.87
CA GLN A 202 -13.04 -29.95 -8.90
C GLN A 202 -11.95 -30.94 -8.55
N SER A 203 -12.03 -31.46 -7.34
CA SER A 203 -11.33 -32.66 -6.91
C SER A 203 -12.23 -33.87 -7.15
N ARG A 204 -11.66 -34.87 -7.83
CA ARG A 204 -11.95 -36.32 -7.82
C ARG A 204 -13.21 -36.82 -8.55
N SER A 205 -13.02 -37.70 -9.53
CA SER A 205 -13.08 -39.18 -9.33
C SER A 205 -12.95 -39.95 -10.66
N GLU A 206 -11.86 -40.73 -10.82
CA GLU A 206 -11.91 -42.06 -11.49
C GLU A 206 -12.88 -42.99 -10.72
N PRO A 207 -13.36 -44.16 -11.21
CA PRO A 207 -12.79 -45.01 -12.27
C PRO A 207 -13.80 -45.64 -13.25
N GLY A 208 -13.27 -46.38 -14.23
CA GLY A 208 -13.99 -47.30 -15.12
C GLY A 208 -13.05 -47.91 -16.14
#